data_AF-A0A4U8V8A1-F1
#
_entry.id   AF-A0A4U8V8A1-F1
#
_cell.length_a   1.000
_cell.length_b   1.000
_cell.length_c   1.000
_cell.angle_alpha   90.00
_cell.angle_beta   90.00
_cell.angle_gamma   90.00
#
_symmetry.space_group_name_H-M   'P 1'
#
loop_
_entity.id
_entity.type
_entity.pdbx_description
1 polymer ?
#
loop_
_entity_poly.entity_id
_entity_poly.type
_entity_poly.pdbx_seq_one_letter_code
_entity_poly.pdbx_strand_id
1 'polypeptide(L)'
;NTSTITGIDGGTGTNTLTFDNIQHTGGSDLTNWNTINLNNNTNLNLNSNLALAGPAGASQALNIDLTSTLTATGQRSITGSGPLTVTNAGRIDLSGTTPATGDRLVIGGDYVGNNGRITLDSMMGATGSPTDRVLVNGNASGTTTLHINNIGGSGAYTGFRNTDGISIVQVAGTATPGSFALAGGYVAAGPYQYVLRAFDPSKAAAGERDALLGGAGGFYDFRLQSPYSALLPVPQIAAYQSTMPGMVMMGGQLLDTMHNRLGEIRHMVGKNMTWSNELFVRAKGSELKFDGDKGPDFRHNNVFIQMGATPLRHIDANGGEWHGGVGLAYSDSSIKVPSTQSRAEITMPTVSGMLSYLHPSGWYVDSVLQASAIRAKFKTAARGDTGKTSGYGFGASIEGGYNIQLPANLRIEPQAQLQYQYQHLKGFTDVDQIEVGKLGGSSLIGRIGARLMLDRSDEASRTGTPYVEANLIRQLAGSSNVVHAAGVDFAGDKVGTMAQYGLGVNVQWDKNVAMYLQARYTQSLGSRGYSGWGGTVGVRANF
;
A
#
# COMPACT_ATOMS: atom_id res chain seq x y z
N ASN A 1 -10.79 -43.89 -3.88
CA ASN A 1 -10.36 -43.74 -5.29
C ASN A 1 -11.16 -44.75 -6.11
N THR A 2 -11.96 -44.29 -7.05
CA THR A 2 -12.84 -45.14 -7.89
C THR A 2 -12.37 -45.22 -9.35
N SER A 3 -11.09 -44.91 -9.62
CA SER A 3 -10.53 -44.83 -10.98
C SER A 3 -10.60 -46.10 -11.83
N THR A 4 -11.03 -47.23 -11.28
CA THR A 4 -11.20 -48.51 -11.98
C THR A 4 -12.67 -48.87 -12.22
N ILE A 5 -13.63 -48.08 -11.76
CA ILE A 5 -15.06 -48.33 -11.98
C ILE A 5 -15.43 -47.83 -13.37
N THR A 6 -16.06 -48.70 -14.18
CA THR A 6 -16.40 -48.42 -15.58
C THR A 6 -17.87 -48.06 -15.80
N GLY A 7 -18.68 -48.05 -14.74
CA GLY A 7 -20.08 -47.64 -14.77
C GLY A 7 -20.71 -47.67 -13.38
N ILE A 8 -21.39 -46.59 -13.01
CA ILE A 8 -22.20 -46.44 -11.80
C ILE A 8 -23.60 -46.00 -12.26
N ASP A 9 -24.53 -46.95 -12.29
CA ASP A 9 -25.88 -46.76 -12.83
C ASP A 9 -26.92 -46.68 -11.69
N GLY A 10 -27.72 -45.60 -11.69
CA GLY A 10 -28.84 -45.42 -10.77
C GLY A 10 -30.08 -46.24 -11.16
N GLY A 11 -30.15 -46.75 -12.39
CA GLY A 11 -31.30 -47.49 -12.90
C GLY A 11 -32.55 -46.63 -13.08
N THR A 12 -33.72 -47.27 -13.15
CA THR A 12 -35.00 -46.56 -13.35
C THR A 12 -35.49 -45.91 -12.06
N GLY A 13 -36.17 -44.77 -12.17
CA GLY A 13 -36.82 -44.11 -11.02
C GLY A 13 -36.06 -42.87 -10.55
N THR A 14 -36.38 -42.39 -9.34
CA THR A 14 -35.74 -41.22 -8.73
C THR A 14 -34.61 -41.66 -7.81
N ASN A 15 -33.37 -41.45 -8.25
CA ASN A 15 -32.18 -42.00 -7.61
C ASN A 15 -31.19 -40.90 -7.18
N THR A 16 -30.46 -41.16 -6.10
CA THR A 16 -29.43 -40.26 -5.56
C THR A 16 -28.12 -41.01 -5.39
N LEU A 17 -27.05 -40.49 -6.00
CA LEU A 17 -25.67 -40.89 -5.74
C LEU A 17 -25.02 -39.90 -4.78
N THR A 18 -24.45 -40.40 -3.69
CA THR A 18 -23.66 -39.58 -2.78
C THR A 18 -22.22 -40.07 -2.78
N PHE A 19 -21.32 -39.22 -3.24
CA PHE A 19 -19.89 -39.38 -3.03
C PHE A 19 -19.51 -38.68 -1.73
N ASP A 20 -18.87 -39.43 -0.84
CA ASP A 20 -18.42 -38.96 0.47
C ASP A 20 -16.92 -39.29 0.61
N ASN A 21 -16.07 -38.26 0.60
CA ASN A 21 -14.61 -38.40 0.59
C ASN A 21 -14.08 -39.29 -0.54
N ILE A 22 -14.64 -39.09 -1.74
CA ILE A 22 -14.27 -39.87 -2.94
C ILE A 22 -13.44 -39.03 -3.89
N GLN A 23 -12.42 -39.65 -4.46
CA GLN A 23 -11.71 -39.15 -5.64
C GLN A 23 -12.19 -39.99 -6.83
N HIS A 24 -12.90 -39.35 -7.76
CA HIS A 24 -13.46 -39.97 -8.96
C HIS A 24 -13.05 -39.17 -10.20
N THR A 25 -12.73 -39.87 -11.28
CA THR A 25 -12.46 -39.27 -12.58
C THR A 25 -13.36 -39.96 -13.60
N GLY A 26 -14.29 -39.20 -14.16
CA GLY A 26 -15.43 -39.75 -14.87
C GLY A 26 -16.54 -38.71 -15.02
N GLY A 27 -17.59 -39.08 -15.72
CA GLY A 27 -18.75 -38.25 -16.01
C GLY A 27 -19.79 -39.03 -16.79
N SER A 28 -19.36 -39.62 -17.92
CA SER A 28 -20.22 -40.46 -18.76
C SER A 28 -20.50 -41.85 -18.19
N ASP A 29 -19.68 -42.29 -17.22
CA ASP A 29 -19.85 -43.53 -16.47
C ASP A 29 -20.86 -43.39 -15.30
N LEU A 30 -21.26 -42.16 -14.96
CA LEU A 30 -22.32 -41.87 -13.98
C LEU A 30 -23.66 -41.74 -14.72
N THR A 31 -24.45 -42.81 -14.79
CA THR A 31 -25.68 -42.85 -15.60
C THR A 31 -26.94 -42.96 -14.75
N ASN A 32 -28.04 -42.38 -15.26
CA ASN A 32 -29.39 -42.49 -14.67
C ASN A 32 -29.51 -42.05 -13.20
N TRP A 33 -28.75 -41.01 -12.82
CA TRP A 33 -28.86 -40.37 -11.51
C TRP A 33 -29.67 -39.08 -11.60
N ASN A 34 -30.69 -38.93 -10.75
CA ASN A 34 -31.42 -37.66 -10.61
C ASN A 34 -30.59 -36.66 -9.82
N THR A 35 -29.97 -37.12 -8.73
CA THR A 35 -29.18 -36.28 -7.84
C THR A 35 -27.80 -36.88 -7.66
N ILE A 36 -26.77 -36.05 -7.78
CA ILE A 36 -25.39 -36.38 -7.40
C ILE A 36 -24.95 -35.40 -6.32
N ASN A 37 -24.53 -35.91 -5.16
CA ASN A 37 -23.98 -35.12 -4.06
C ASN A 37 -22.48 -35.38 -3.94
N LEU A 38 -21.68 -34.32 -3.89
CA LEU A 38 -20.25 -34.35 -3.58
C LEU A 38 -20.07 -33.82 -2.15
N ASN A 39 -19.75 -34.73 -1.24
CA ASN A 39 -19.61 -34.45 0.19
C ASN A 39 -18.20 -34.75 0.69
N ASN A 40 -17.78 -34.03 1.74
CA ASN A 40 -16.60 -34.29 2.56
C ASN A 40 -15.31 -34.51 1.75
N ASN A 41 -14.71 -33.45 1.20
CA ASN A 41 -13.48 -33.50 0.40
C ASN A 41 -13.57 -34.40 -0.84
N THR A 42 -14.77 -34.59 -1.39
CA THR A 42 -14.93 -35.31 -2.66
C THR A 42 -14.35 -34.48 -3.80
N ASN A 43 -13.61 -35.12 -4.70
CA ASN A 43 -13.22 -34.56 -5.98
C ASN A 43 -13.85 -35.37 -7.11
N LEU A 44 -14.74 -34.72 -7.86
CA LEU A 44 -15.24 -35.23 -9.13
C LEU A 44 -14.49 -34.53 -10.27
N ASN A 45 -13.61 -35.27 -10.94
CA ASN A 45 -12.88 -34.78 -12.11
C ASN A 45 -13.55 -35.23 -13.41
N LEU A 46 -14.23 -34.30 -14.08
CA LEU A 46 -14.90 -34.54 -15.35
C LEU A 46 -13.88 -34.63 -16.49
N ASN A 47 -13.55 -35.86 -16.88
CA ASN A 47 -12.81 -36.16 -18.12
C ASN A 47 -13.75 -36.40 -19.34
N SER A 48 -15.06 -36.36 -19.10
CA SER A 48 -16.15 -36.57 -20.05
C SER A 48 -17.37 -35.75 -19.60
N ASN A 49 -18.40 -35.66 -20.45
CA ASN A 49 -19.63 -34.94 -20.09
C ASN A 49 -20.43 -35.70 -19.02
N LEU A 50 -21.08 -34.97 -18.13
CA LEU A 50 -21.95 -35.52 -17.09
C LEU A 50 -23.42 -35.33 -17.48
N ALA A 51 -24.18 -36.41 -17.56
CA ALA A 51 -25.60 -36.38 -17.89
C ALA A 51 -26.44 -36.98 -16.75
N LEU A 52 -27.16 -36.12 -16.03
CA LEU A 52 -28.14 -36.54 -15.04
C LEU A 52 -29.45 -36.88 -15.74
N ALA A 53 -30.09 -37.95 -15.32
CA ALA A 53 -31.31 -38.43 -15.94
C ALA A 53 -32.26 -39.02 -14.90
N GLY A 54 -33.54 -39.04 -15.25
CA GLY A 54 -34.60 -39.56 -14.42
C GLY A 54 -35.94 -39.64 -15.15
N PRO A 55 -37.05 -39.92 -14.44
CA PRO A 55 -38.38 -39.94 -15.03
C PRO A 55 -38.69 -38.61 -15.72
N ALA A 56 -39.53 -38.64 -16.75
CA ALA A 56 -39.89 -37.44 -17.51
C ALA A 56 -40.42 -36.33 -16.58
N GLY A 57 -39.83 -35.14 -16.68
CA GLY A 57 -40.19 -33.97 -15.87
C GLY A 57 -39.65 -33.98 -14.43
N ALA A 58 -38.94 -35.02 -13.99
CA ALA A 58 -38.24 -34.99 -12.72
C ALA A 58 -37.17 -33.88 -12.71
N SER A 59 -36.93 -33.26 -11.57
CA SER A 59 -35.79 -32.37 -11.38
C SER A 59 -34.50 -33.17 -11.21
N GLN A 60 -33.39 -32.60 -11.67
CA GLN A 60 -32.04 -33.11 -11.44
C GLN A 60 -31.20 -32.13 -10.63
N ALA A 61 -30.26 -32.65 -9.85
CA ALA A 61 -29.39 -31.83 -9.03
C ALA A 61 -27.95 -32.35 -8.98
N LEU A 62 -26.99 -31.43 -9.14
CA LEU A 62 -25.59 -31.67 -8.73
C LEU A 62 -25.28 -30.74 -7.56
N ASN A 63 -24.99 -31.30 -6.40
CA ASN A 63 -24.67 -30.55 -5.19
C ASN A 63 -23.19 -30.71 -4.85
N ILE A 64 -22.48 -29.59 -4.73
CA ILE A 64 -21.06 -29.54 -4.38
C ILE A 64 -20.97 -28.91 -2.99
N ASP A 65 -20.63 -29.69 -1.96
CA ASP A 65 -20.48 -29.17 -0.60
C ASP A 65 -19.24 -28.27 -0.46
N LEU A 66 -19.16 -27.55 0.67
CA LEU A 66 -18.10 -26.56 0.95
C LEU A 66 -16.67 -27.09 0.81
N THR A 67 -16.47 -28.39 1.00
CA THR A 67 -15.14 -29.02 1.01
C THR A 67 -14.81 -29.74 -0.29
N SER A 68 -15.80 -29.93 -1.15
CA SER A 68 -15.69 -30.73 -2.36
C SER A 68 -15.31 -29.89 -3.58
N THR A 69 -14.71 -30.56 -4.56
CA THR A 69 -14.28 -29.95 -5.81
C THR A 69 -14.90 -30.69 -7.00
N LEU A 70 -15.43 -29.92 -7.94
CA LEU A 70 -15.72 -30.37 -9.30
C LEU A 70 -14.63 -29.83 -10.22
N THR A 71 -13.82 -30.70 -10.81
CA THR A 71 -12.82 -30.31 -11.81
C THR A 71 -13.39 -30.51 -13.21
N ALA A 72 -13.27 -29.51 -14.09
CA ALA A 72 -13.79 -29.57 -15.45
C ALA A 72 -12.81 -28.91 -16.44
N THR A 73 -11.82 -29.67 -16.91
CA THR A 73 -10.83 -29.22 -17.89
C THR A 73 -11.22 -29.62 -19.31
N GLY A 74 -10.80 -28.83 -20.30
CA GLY A 74 -11.28 -28.90 -21.68
C GLY A 74 -12.72 -28.39 -21.82
N GLN A 75 -13.41 -28.87 -22.85
CA GLN A 75 -14.83 -28.58 -23.04
C GLN A 75 -15.68 -29.66 -22.34
N ARG A 76 -16.41 -29.27 -21.30
CA ARG A 76 -17.27 -30.15 -20.50
C ARG A 76 -18.68 -29.59 -20.40
N SER A 77 -19.66 -30.49 -20.33
CA SER A 77 -21.05 -30.12 -20.06
C SER A 77 -21.66 -30.95 -18.94
N ILE A 78 -22.51 -30.31 -18.15
CA ILE A 78 -23.42 -30.94 -17.19
C ILE A 78 -24.84 -30.74 -17.71
N THR A 79 -25.53 -31.82 -18.05
CA THR A 79 -26.87 -31.77 -18.63
C THR A 79 -27.86 -32.58 -17.81
N GLY A 80 -29.14 -32.20 -17.84
CA GLY A 80 -30.24 -32.96 -17.26
C GLY A 80 -31.24 -33.39 -18.35
N SER A 81 -31.90 -34.54 -18.17
CA SER A 81 -33.06 -34.92 -19.01
C SER A 81 -34.33 -34.12 -18.70
N GLY A 82 -34.31 -33.30 -17.66
CA GLY A 82 -35.35 -32.35 -17.23
C GLY A 82 -34.73 -31.09 -16.61
N PRO A 83 -35.44 -30.38 -15.72
CA PRO A 83 -34.90 -29.21 -15.03
C PRO A 83 -33.67 -29.58 -14.18
N LEU A 84 -32.51 -29.03 -14.50
CA LEU A 84 -31.26 -29.24 -13.78
C LEU A 84 -30.93 -28.03 -12.90
N THR A 85 -30.51 -28.27 -11.66
CA THR A 85 -29.87 -27.27 -10.81
C THR A 85 -28.49 -27.74 -10.36
N VAL A 86 -27.46 -26.92 -10.57
CA VAL A 86 -26.11 -27.12 -10.01
C VAL A 86 -25.94 -26.17 -8.84
N THR A 87 -25.77 -26.71 -7.63
CA THR A 87 -25.54 -25.94 -6.41
C THR A 87 -24.08 -26.02 -6.01
N ASN A 88 -23.40 -24.87 -5.98
CA ASN A 88 -21.96 -24.79 -5.65
C ASN A 88 -21.73 -24.09 -4.31
N ALA A 89 -21.47 -24.86 -3.26
CA ALA A 89 -20.91 -24.36 -2.00
C ALA A 89 -19.38 -24.55 -1.92
N GLY A 90 -18.82 -25.48 -2.70
CA GLY A 90 -17.39 -25.80 -2.74
C GLY A 90 -16.61 -25.09 -3.84
N ARG A 91 -15.81 -25.85 -4.58
CA ARG A 91 -15.00 -25.35 -5.70
C ARG A 91 -15.41 -26.00 -7.02
N ILE A 92 -15.61 -25.19 -8.04
CA ILE A 92 -15.55 -25.62 -9.44
C ILE A 92 -14.19 -25.16 -9.98
N ASP A 93 -13.44 -26.06 -10.60
CA ASP A 93 -12.06 -25.84 -11.00
C ASP A 93 -11.86 -26.11 -12.49
N LEU A 94 -11.61 -25.05 -13.27
CA LEU A 94 -11.26 -25.15 -14.68
C LEU A 94 -9.75 -25.08 -14.91
N SER A 95 -8.95 -24.58 -13.95
CA SER A 95 -7.49 -24.45 -14.14
C SER A 95 -6.72 -25.78 -14.19
N GLY A 96 -7.33 -26.86 -13.71
CA GLY A 96 -6.72 -28.19 -13.68
C GLY A 96 -5.36 -28.24 -12.97
N THR A 97 -4.51 -29.18 -13.40
CA THR A 97 -3.14 -29.36 -12.87
C THR A 97 -2.05 -28.73 -13.74
N THR A 98 -2.35 -28.47 -15.01
CA THR A 98 -1.46 -27.80 -15.97
C THR A 98 -2.12 -26.51 -16.43
N PRO A 99 -1.57 -25.34 -16.07
CA PRO A 99 -2.20 -24.06 -16.40
C PRO A 99 -2.35 -23.88 -17.90
N ALA A 100 -3.58 -23.65 -18.34
CA ALA A 100 -3.93 -23.47 -19.74
C ALA A 100 -5.24 -22.68 -19.82
N THR A 101 -5.38 -21.84 -20.84
CA THR A 101 -6.62 -21.10 -21.08
C THR A 101 -7.46 -21.81 -22.13
N GLY A 102 -8.78 -21.61 -22.06
CA GLY A 102 -9.72 -21.98 -23.13
C GLY A 102 -10.67 -23.11 -22.73
N ASP A 103 -10.61 -23.55 -21.48
CA ASP A 103 -11.53 -24.52 -20.94
C ASP A 103 -12.94 -23.92 -20.86
N ARG A 104 -13.95 -24.76 -21.12
CA ARG A 104 -15.34 -24.35 -21.14
C ARG A 104 -16.20 -25.32 -20.35
N LEU A 105 -16.85 -24.82 -19.30
CA LEU A 105 -17.88 -25.56 -18.58
C LEU A 105 -19.27 -25.05 -18.96
N VAL A 106 -20.07 -25.91 -19.59
CA VAL A 106 -21.48 -25.65 -19.89
C VAL A 106 -22.37 -26.29 -18.83
N ILE A 107 -23.16 -25.47 -18.14
CA ILE A 107 -24.19 -25.90 -17.21
C ILE A 107 -25.53 -25.81 -17.95
N GLY A 108 -26.14 -26.97 -18.23
CA GLY A 108 -27.34 -27.10 -19.04
C GLY A 108 -28.62 -26.57 -18.40
N GLY A 109 -28.60 -26.23 -17.11
CA GLY A 109 -29.74 -25.70 -16.36
C GLY A 109 -29.36 -24.54 -15.46
N ASP A 110 -30.03 -24.43 -14.32
CA ASP A 110 -29.82 -23.37 -13.33
C ASP A 110 -28.54 -23.59 -12.53
N TYR A 111 -27.87 -22.50 -12.16
CA TYR A 111 -26.70 -22.46 -11.30
C TYR A 111 -27.00 -21.65 -10.03
N VAL A 112 -26.67 -22.21 -8.88
CA VAL A 112 -26.85 -21.57 -7.57
C VAL A 112 -25.51 -21.49 -6.86
N GLY A 113 -24.99 -20.27 -6.73
CA GLY A 113 -23.81 -19.99 -5.91
C GLY A 113 -24.16 -19.91 -4.43
N ASN A 114 -23.66 -20.82 -3.62
CA ASN A 114 -23.84 -20.82 -2.16
C ASN A 114 -22.53 -20.44 -1.46
N ASN A 115 -22.00 -19.26 -1.78
CA ASN A 115 -20.65 -18.81 -1.40
C ASN A 115 -19.52 -19.73 -1.89
N GLY A 116 -19.80 -20.56 -2.91
CA GLY A 116 -18.80 -21.38 -3.57
C GLY A 116 -17.83 -20.55 -4.42
N ARG A 117 -16.82 -21.23 -4.95
CA ARG A 117 -15.76 -20.65 -5.78
C ARG A 117 -15.75 -21.28 -7.18
N ILE A 118 -15.41 -20.48 -8.18
CA ILE A 118 -14.97 -20.95 -9.50
C ILE A 118 -13.53 -20.47 -9.70
N THR A 119 -12.62 -21.36 -10.06
CA THR A 119 -11.25 -21.00 -10.46
C THR A 119 -11.11 -21.13 -11.98
N LEU A 120 -10.55 -20.09 -12.61
CA LEU A 120 -10.36 -19.94 -14.05
C LEU A 120 -8.94 -19.52 -14.34
N ASP A 121 -8.35 -20.05 -15.40
CA ASP A 121 -7.13 -19.53 -16.00
C ASP A 121 -7.47 -18.48 -17.06
N SER A 122 -6.73 -17.37 -17.05
CA SER A 122 -6.90 -16.29 -18.00
C SER A 122 -5.54 -15.69 -18.36
N MET A 123 -5.29 -15.46 -19.64
CA MET A 123 -4.13 -14.66 -20.06
C MET A 123 -4.52 -13.19 -19.94
N MET A 124 -4.15 -12.54 -18.83
CA MET A 124 -4.60 -11.18 -18.56
C MET A 124 -3.90 -10.16 -19.48
N GLY A 125 -4.55 -9.85 -20.59
CA GLY A 125 -4.07 -8.94 -21.63
C GLY A 125 -5.15 -8.00 -22.14
N ALA A 126 -5.17 -7.73 -23.45
CA ALA A 126 -6.14 -6.84 -24.09
C ALA A 126 -7.53 -7.50 -24.21
N THR A 127 -8.50 -6.76 -24.76
CA THR A 127 -9.83 -7.30 -25.11
C THR A 127 -9.74 -8.61 -25.87
N GLY A 128 -10.55 -9.59 -25.49
CA GLY A 128 -10.62 -10.90 -26.15
C GLY A 128 -9.44 -11.83 -25.86
N SER A 129 -8.59 -11.52 -24.87
CA SER A 129 -7.51 -12.43 -24.48
C SER A 129 -8.03 -13.83 -24.12
N PRO A 130 -7.27 -14.90 -24.41
CA PRO A 130 -7.66 -16.28 -24.10
C PRO A 130 -7.97 -16.46 -22.61
N THR A 131 -9.06 -17.18 -22.33
CA THR A 131 -9.55 -17.39 -20.97
C THR A 131 -10.43 -18.64 -20.91
N ASP A 132 -10.51 -19.22 -19.73
CA ASP A 132 -11.55 -20.19 -19.41
C ASP A 132 -12.91 -19.50 -19.26
N ARG A 133 -13.98 -20.27 -19.51
CA ARG A 133 -15.36 -19.77 -19.47
C ARG A 133 -16.32 -20.73 -18.78
N VAL A 134 -17.27 -20.15 -18.04
CA VAL A 134 -18.46 -20.84 -17.55
C VAL A 134 -19.69 -20.31 -18.27
N LEU A 135 -20.50 -21.22 -18.82
CA LEU A 135 -21.69 -20.90 -19.59
C LEU A 135 -22.90 -21.55 -18.91
N VAL A 136 -23.87 -20.74 -18.48
CA VAL A 136 -25.07 -21.21 -17.78
C VAL A 136 -26.28 -21.04 -18.68
N ASN A 137 -26.89 -22.15 -19.09
CA ASN A 137 -28.04 -22.14 -19.99
C ASN A 137 -29.36 -21.77 -19.28
N GLY A 138 -29.43 -21.92 -17.96
CA GLY A 138 -30.55 -21.48 -17.12
C GLY A 138 -30.26 -20.15 -16.41
N ASN A 139 -30.84 -19.99 -15.22
CA ASN A 139 -30.65 -18.86 -14.33
C ASN A 139 -29.40 -19.01 -13.45
N ALA A 140 -28.77 -17.91 -13.08
CA ALA A 140 -27.68 -17.86 -12.09
C ALA A 140 -28.09 -17.03 -10.86
N SER A 141 -28.20 -17.69 -9.71
CA SER A 141 -28.61 -17.07 -8.44
C SER A 141 -27.60 -17.30 -7.31
N GLY A 142 -27.80 -16.62 -6.18
CA GLY A 142 -26.84 -16.62 -5.07
C GLY A 142 -25.56 -15.86 -5.42
N THR A 143 -24.44 -16.20 -4.78
CA THR A 143 -23.14 -15.55 -5.00
C THR A 143 -22.04 -16.60 -5.16
N THR A 144 -21.20 -16.42 -6.17
CA THR A 144 -19.99 -17.22 -6.39
C THR A 144 -18.75 -16.33 -6.46
N THR A 145 -17.68 -16.73 -5.78
CA THR A 145 -16.39 -16.04 -5.87
C THR A 145 -15.59 -16.58 -7.06
N LEU A 146 -15.20 -15.70 -7.98
CA LEU A 146 -14.33 -16.00 -9.10
C LEU A 146 -12.88 -15.78 -8.70
N HIS A 147 -12.05 -16.80 -8.87
CA HIS A 147 -10.61 -16.70 -8.70
C HIS A 147 -9.95 -16.88 -10.07
N ILE A 148 -9.19 -15.87 -10.48
CA ILE A 148 -8.57 -15.83 -11.79
C ILE A 148 -7.07 -16.02 -11.63
N ASN A 149 -6.53 -17.08 -12.21
CA ASN A 149 -5.09 -17.26 -12.32
C ASN A 149 -4.63 -16.57 -13.60
N ASN A 150 -3.71 -15.62 -13.46
CA ASN A 150 -3.12 -14.96 -14.62
C ASN A 150 -2.01 -15.83 -15.20
N ILE A 151 -2.23 -16.39 -16.39
CA ILE A 151 -1.27 -17.27 -17.07
C ILE A 151 -0.48 -16.46 -18.11
N GLY A 152 0.60 -15.82 -17.65
CA GLY A 152 1.57 -15.14 -18.51
C GLY A 152 1.14 -13.77 -19.06
N GLY A 153 -0.01 -13.22 -18.63
CA GLY A 153 -0.45 -11.90 -19.03
C GLY A 153 0.28 -10.78 -18.28
N SER A 154 0.76 -9.75 -19.00
CA SER A 154 1.42 -8.58 -18.41
C SER A 154 0.46 -7.44 -18.06
N GLY A 155 -0.83 -7.59 -18.36
CA GLY A 155 -1.81 -6.52 -18.29
C GLY A 155 -1.78 -5.60 -19.51
N ALA A 156 -2.94 -5.15 -19.95
CA ALA A 156 -3.14 -4.21 -21.04
C ALA A 156 -4.49 -3.50 -20.90
N TYR A 157 -4.63 -2.37 -21.57
CA TYR A 157 -5.91 -1.66 -21.58
C TYR A 157 -6.95 -2.49 -22.34
N THR A 158 -8.06 -2.82 -21.69
CA THR A 158 -9.12 -3.58 -22.32
C THR A 158 -10.26 -2.71 -22.83
N GLY A 159 -10.25 -1.40 -22.64
CA GLY A 159 -11.48 -0.63 -22.80
C GLY A 159 -12.50 -0.88 -21.68
N PHE A 160 -13.71 -0.34 -21.86
CA PHE A 160 -14.78 -0.32 -20.86
C PHE A 160 -16.20 -0.44 -21.45
N ARG A 161 -16.32 -0.71 -22.76
CA ARG A 161 -17.59 -0.91 -23.48
C ARG A 161 -18.10 -2.35 -23.33
N ASN A 162 -19.27 -2.64 -23.87
CA ASN A 162 -19.88 -3.97 -23.87
C ASN A 162 -19.25 -4.98 -24.86
N THR A 163 -18.32 -4.53 -25.72
CA THR A 163 -17.49 -5.37 -26.61
C THR A 163 -16.05 -5.53 -26.10
N ASP A 164 -15.68 -4.76 -25.08
CA ASP A 164 -14.33 -4.68 -24.51
C ASP A 164 -14.10 -5.77 -23.45
N GLY A 165 -12.86 -6.00 -23.00
CA GLY A 165 -12.59 -6.93 -21.90
C GLY A 165 -12.49 -8.39 -22.27
N ILE A 166 -12.49 -9.24 -21.24
CA ILE A 166 -12.30 -10.68 -21.31
C ILE A 166 -13.56 -11.33 -20.71
N SER A 167 -14.43 -11.92 -21.54
CA SER A 167 -15.66 -12.59 -21.09
C SER A 167 -15.33 -13.94 -20.44
N ILE A 168 -15.75 -14.10 -19.18
CA ILE A 168 -15.42 -15.26 -18.34
C ILE A 168 -16.65 -16.04 -17.86
N VAL A 169 -17.81 -15.39 -17.76
CA VAL A 169 -19.07 -16.07 -17.45
C VAL A 169 -20.19 -15.51 -18.31
N GLN A 170 -20.99 -16.38 -18.91
CA GLN A 170 -22.23 -15.98 -19.57
C GLN A 170 -23.43 -16.75 -19.03
N VAL A 171 -24.57 -16.08 -18.92
CA VAL A 171 -25.83 -16.66 -18.42
C VAL A 171 -26.96 -16.34 -19.39
N ALA A 172 -27.59 -17.38 -19.93
CA ALA A 172 -28.70 -17.23 -20.88
C ALA A 172 -30.02 -16.83 -20.21
N GLY A 173 -30.26 -17.30 -18.99
CA GLY A 173 -31.40 -16.91 -18.18
C GLY A 173 -31.17 -15.64 -17.39
N THR A 174 -31.78 -15.57 -16.21
CA THR A 174 -31.66 -14.42 -15.31
C THR A 174 -30.40 -14.48 -14.45
N ALA A 175 -29.78 -13.33 -14.21
CA ALA A 175 -28.68 -13.17 -13.26
C ALA A 175 -28.72 -11.75 -12.67
N THR A 176 -27.89 -11.49 -11.67
CA THR A 176 -27.66 -10.15 -11.14
C THR A 176 -26.17 -9.83 -11.18
N PRO A 177 -25.76 -8.55 -11.11
CA PRO A 177 -24.34 -8.20 -10.96
C PRO A 177 -23.68 -8.85 -9.72
N GLY A 178 -24.47 -9.25 -8.71
CA GLY A 178 -23.99 -9.94 -7.51
C GLY A 178 -23.89 -11.47 -7.64
N SER A 179 -24.35 -12.07 -8.75
CA SER A 179 -24.28 -13.52 -8.96
C SER A 179 -22.84 -14.04 -8.96
N PHE A 180 -21.90 -13.19 -9.37
CA PHE A 180 -20.47 -13.46 -9.38
C PHE A 180 -19.67 -12.25 -8.86
N ALA A 181 -18.62 -12.50 -8.09
CA ALA A 181 -17.71 -11.47 -7.59
C ALA A 181 -16.26 -11.94 -7.66
N LEU A 182 -15.31 -11.03 -7.93
CA LEU A 182 -13.89 -11.39 -7.93
C LEU A 182 -13.36 -11.56 -6.51
N ALA A 183 -12.53 -12.58 -6.31
CA ALA A 183 -11.71 -12.71 -5.12
C ALA A 183 -10.88 -11.42 -4.92
N GLY A 184 -11.03 -10.78 -3.76
CA GLY A 184 -10.31 -9.55 -3.44
C GLY A 184 -10.71 -8.30 -4.27
N GLY A 185 -11.82 -8.35 -5.01
CA GLY A 185 -12.42 -7.21 -5.71
C GLY A 185 -11.82 -6.85 -7.08
N TYR A 186 -10.59 -7.29 -7.38
CA TYR A 186 -9.92 -7.11 -8.67
C TYR A 186 -8.86 -8.18 -8.89
N VAL A 187 -8.49 -8.40 -10.15
CA VAL A 187 -7.35 -9.23 -10.58
C VAL A 187 -6.19 -8.31 -10.98
N ALA A 188 -5.00 -8.58 -10.47
CA ALA A 188 -3.79 -7.89 -10.86
C ALA A 188 -3.13 -8.59 -12.06
N ALA A 189 -2.66 -7.81 -13.02
CA ALA A 189 -1.83 -8.29 -14.12
C ALA A 189 -0.79 -7.22 -14.48
N GLY A 190 0.49 -7.59 -14.33
CA GLY A 190 1.54 -6.58 -14.22
C GLY A 190 1.18 -5.57 -13.12
N PRO A 191 1.39 -4.27 -13.32
CA PRO A 191 1.06 -3.27 -12.31
C PRO A 191 -0.42 -2.83 -12.36
N TYR A 192 -1.28 -3.46 -13.15
CA TYR A 192 -2.62 -2.96 -13.47
C TYR A 192 -3.75 -3.81 -12.87
N GLN A 193 -4.90 -3.17 -12.65
CA GLN A 193 -6.10 -3.85 -12.13
C GLN A 193 -7.14 -4.13 -13.22
N TYR A 194 -7.79 -5.28 -13.08
CA TYR A 194 -8.95 -5.70 -13.84
C TYR A 194 -10.12 -5.94 -12.87
N VAL A 195 -11.26 -5.32 -13.14
CA VAL A 195 -12.50 -5.46 -12.35
C VAL A 195 -13.52 -6.29 -13.11
N LEU A 196 -14.51 -6.84 -12.39
CA LEU A 196 -15.63 -7.55 -13.00
C LEU A 196 -16.73 -6.57 -13.38
N ARG A 197 -17.16 -6.61 -14.64
CA ARG A 197 -18.30 -5.86 -15.14
C ARG A 197 -19.35 -6.82 -15.66
N ALA A 198 -20.59 -6.63 -15.24
CA ALA A 198 -21.74 -7.39 -15.69
C ALA A 198 -22.54 -6.54 -16.69
N PHE A 199 -22.78 -7.09 -17.87
CA PHE A 199 -23.69 -6.53 -18.86
C PHE A 199 -24.98 -7.35 -18.85
N ASP A 200 -26.12 -6.71 -18.60
CA ASP A 200 -27.42 -7.36 -18.68
C ASP A 200 -27.83 -7.62 -20.14
N PRO A 201 -28.87 -8.44 -20.40
CA PRO A 201 -29.31 -8.79 -21.76
C PRO A 201 -29.63 -7.61 -22.69
N SER A 202 -29.96 -6.43 -22.16
CA SER A 202 -30.21 -5.23 -22.97
C SER A 202 -28.93 -4.47 -23.35
N LYS A 203 -27.81 -4.78 -22.68
CA LYS A 203 -26.51 -4.12 -22.85
C LYS A 203 -25.44 -5.03 -23.39
N ALA A 204 -25.54 -6.35 -23.20
CA ALA A 204 -24.60 -7.31 -23.77
C ALA A 204 -24.59 -7.22 -25.30
N ALA A 205 -23.41 -7.23 -25.90
CA ALA A 205 -23.28 -7.18 -27.35
C ALA A 205 -23.59 -8.57 -27.94
N ALA A 206 -24.55 -8.66 -28.86
CA ALA A 206 -24.99 -9.93 -29.43
C ALA A 206 -23.85 -10.75 -30.07
N GLY A 207 -22.85 -10.08 -30.66
CA GLY A 207 -21.67 -10.72 -31.25
C GLY A 207 -20.68 -11.33 -30.25
N GLU A 208 -20.81 -11.03 -28.95
CA GLU A 208 -19.94 -11.57 -27.89
C GLU A 208 -20.47 -12.90 -27.31
N ARG A 209 -21.67 -13.32 -27.73
CA ARG A 209 -22.31 -14.53 -27.23
C ARG A 209 -21.50 -15.77 -27.62
N ASP A 210 -21.13 -16.59 -26.64
CA ASP A 210 -20.45 -17.85 -26.89
C ASP A 210 -21.40 -18.83 -27.61
N ALA A 211 -20.88 -19.53 -28.62
CA ALA A 211 -21.66 -20.45 -29.44
C ALA A 211 -22.20 -21.66 -28.65
N LEU A 212 -21.56 -22.02 -27.54
CA LEU A 212 -22.00 -23.12 -26.68
C LEU A 212 -23.07 -22.70 -25.67
N LEU A 213 -23.35 -21.40 -25.53
CA LEU A 213 -24.41 -20.93 -24.66
C LEU A 213 -25.78 -21.30 -25.27
N GLY A 214 -26.60 -22.02 -24.53
CA GLY A 214 -27.93 -22.44 -24.95
C GLY A 214 -28.93 -21.28 -25.02
N GLY A 215 -30.00 -21.45 -25.81
CA GLY A 215 -31.01 -20.42 -26.07
C GLY A 215 -30.67 -19.50 -27.26
N ALA A 216 -31.62 -18.64 -27.65
CA ALA A 216 -31.47 -17.71 -28.79
C ALA A 216 -31.72 -16.23 -28.41
N GLY A 217 -31.81 -15.95 -27.11
CA GLY A 217 -32.12 -14.63 -26.57
C GLY A 217 -30.89 -13.82 -26.13
N GLY A 218 -31.16 -12.64 -25.56
CA GLY A 218 -30.15 -11.87 -24.84
C GLY A 218 -29.61 -12.64 -23.64
N PHE A 219 -28.45 -12.25 -23.15
CA PHE A 219 -27.70 -12.96 -22.12
C PHE A 219 -26.98 -11.98 -21.19
N TYR A 220 -26.65 -12.42 -19.98
CA TYR A 220 -25.72 -11.70 -19.12
C TYR A 220 -24.29 -12.06 -19.50
N ASP A 221 -23.41 -11.06 -19.55
CA ASP A 221 -21.99 -11.23 -19.82
C ASP A 221 -21.15 -10.61 -18.68
N PHE A 222 -20.39 -11.45 -17.98
CA PHE A 222 -19.47 -11.04 -16.93
C PHE A 222 -18.05 -11.02 -17.51
N ARG A 223 -17.47 -9.82 -17.57
CA ARG A 223 -16.18 -9.58 -18.22
C ARG A 223 -15.17 -8.97 -17.26
N LEU A 224 -13.92 -9.42 -17.34
CA LEU A 224 -12.77 -8.73 -16.74
C LEU A 224 -12.42 -7.53 -17.60
N GLN A 225 -12.41 -6.34 -17.00
CA GLN A 225 -12.23 -5.08 -17.72
C GLN A 225 -11.40 -4.07 -16.94
N SER A 226 -10.78 -3.14 -17.66
CA SER A 226 -10.24 -1.92 -17.10
C SER A 226 -11.36 -1.14 -16.40
N PRO A 227 -11.12 -0.60 -15.20
CA PRO A 227 -12.17 0.03 -14.41
C PRO A 227 -12.61 1.38 -14.99
N TYR A 228 -11.77 2.05 -15.77
CA TYR A 228 -12.05 3.36 -16.34
C TYR A 228 -11.58 3.44 -17.80
N SER A 229 -11.67 4.63 -18.40
CA SER A 229 -11.13 4.94 -19.72
C SER A 229 -9.58 4.98 -19.78
N ALA A 230 -8.90 4.33 -18.84
CA ALA A 230 -7.45 4.27 -18.73
C ALA A 230 -7.00 3.00 -17.98
N LEU A 231 -5.74 2.63 -18.17
CA LEU A 231 -5.05 1.67 -17.32
C LEU A 231 -4.91 2.24 -15.91
N LEU A 232 -5.55 1.60 -14.94
CA LEU A 232 -5.44 2.00 -13.55
C LEU A 232 -4.47 1.05 -12.84
N PRO A 233 -3.40 1.56 -12.21
CA PRO A 233 -2.50 0.72 -11.44
C PRO A 233 -3.19 0.11 -10.23
N VAL A 234 -2.64 -0.99 -9.72
CA VAL A 234 -3.09 -1.56 -8.45
C VAL A 234 -2.87 -0.57 -7.29
N PRO A 235 -3.74 -0.56 -6.26
CA PRO A 235 -3.71 0.44 -5.19
C PRO A 235 -2.36 0.62 -4.46
N GLN A 236 -1.56 -0.45 -4.35
CA GLN A 236 -0.27 -0.42 -3.64
C GLN A 236 0.81 0.41 -4.36
N ILE A 237 0.73 0.59 -5.69
CA ILE A 237 1.69 1.43 -6.44
C ILE A 237 1.72 2.85 -5.88
N ALA A 238 0.56 3.39 -5.52
CA ALA A 238 0.45 4.72 -4.94
C ALA A 238 1.22 4.84 -3.61
N ALA A 239 1.17 3.80 -2.76
CA ALA A 239 1.94 3.79 -1.51
C ALA A 239 3.45 3.73 -1.77
N TYR A 240 3.88 2.99 -2.82
CA TYR A 240 5.28 2.95 -3.22
C TYR A 240 5.76 4.33 -3.70
N GLN A 241 4.98 5.04 -4.51
CA GLN A 241 5.30 6.39 -5.01
C GLN A 241 5.45 7.41 -3.88
N SER A 242 4.61 7.33 -2.84
CA SER A 242 4.64 8.25 -1.69
C SER A 242 5.78 7.97 -0.70
N THR A 243 6.47 6.83 -0.81
CA THR A 243 7.47 6.40 0.18
C THR A 243 8.66 7.35 0.23
N MET A 244 9.23 7.70 -0.94
CA MET A 244 10.41 8.56 -1.02
C MET A 244 10.17 9.97 -0.45
N PRO A 245 9.15 10.76 -0.86
CA PRO A 245 8.93 12.08 -0.29
C PRO A 245 8.65 12.02 1.21
N GLY A 246 7.93 10.99 1.68
CA GLY A 246 7.72 10.74 3.11
C GLY A 246 9.03 10.50 3.87
N MET A 247 9.93 9.67 3.36
CA MET A 247 11.24 9.43 3.99
C MET A 247 12.13 10.68 3.98
N VAL A 248 12.11 11.48 2.92
CA VAL A 248 12.84 12.77 2.86
C VAL A 248 12.33 13.76 3.90
N MET A 249 11.01 13.84 4.10
CA MET A 249 10.42 14.67 5.14
C MET A 249 10.76 14.14 6.55
N MET A 250 10.66 12.83 6.77
CA MET A 250 11.02 12.19 8.04
C MET A 250 12.50 12.43 8.40
N GLY A 251 13.42 12.20 7.46
CA GLY A 251 14.85 12.44 7.67
C GLY A 251 15.18 13.92 7.89
N GLY A 252 14.54 14.83 7.16
CA GLY A 252 14.72 16.28 7.33
C GLY A 252 14.22 16.77 8.70
N GLN A 253 13.10 16.22 9.18
CA GLN A 253 12.60 16.50 10.53
C GLN A 253 13.51 15.98 11.64
N LEU A 254 14.22 14.87 11.41
CA LEU A 254 15.18 14.33 12.37
C LEU A 254 16.52 15.08 12.35
N LEU A 255 17.01 15.52 11.18
CA LEU A 255 18.18 16.41 11.08
C LEU A 255 17.90 17.71 11.84
N ASP A 256 16.77 18.36 11.53
CA ASP A 256 16.26 19.61 12.13
C ASP A 256 17.31 20.73 12.30
N THR A 257 16.95 21.80 12.99
CA THR A 257 17.90 22.87 13.36
C THR A 257 18.62 22.58 14.67
N MET A 258 19.75 23.25 14.92
CA MET A 258 20.47 23.21 16.19
C MET A 258 19.52 23.48 17.38
N HIS A 259 18.71 24.54 17.28
CA HIS A 259 17.78 24.96 18.33
C HIS A 259 16.66 23.97 18.58
N ASN A 260 16.15 23.30 17.55
CA ASN A 260 15.11 22.28 17.72
C ASN A 260 15.68 20.95 18.21
N ARG A 261 17.02 20.79 18.21
CA ARG A 261 17.70 19.61 18.72
C ARG A 261 18.14 19.80 20.17
N LEU A 262 18.84 20.90 20.43
CA LEU A 262 19.49 21.15 21.70
C LEU A 262 18.77 22.20 22.54
N GLY A 263 17.89 23.04 21.99
CA GLY A 263 17.36 24.22 22.67
C GLY A 263 18.40 25.36 22.71
N GLU A 264 18.22 26.31 23.63
CA GLU A 264 19.18 27.42 23.81
C GLU A 264 20.40 26.95 24.61
N ILE A 265 21.59 26.94 23.99
CA ILE A 265 22.85 26.42 24.59
C ILE A 265 23.81 27.51 25.09
N ARG A 266 23.57 28.79 24.79
CA ARG A 266 24.53 29.89 25.08
C ARG A 266 24.57 30.35 26.55
N HIS A 267 23.54 30.05 27.35
CA HIS A 267 23.41 30.58 28.70
C HIS A 267 23.57 29.52 29.82
N MET A 268 23.99 28.29 29.50
CA MET A 268 24.30 27.30 30.55
C MET A 268 25.65 27.60 31.19
N VAL A 269 25.58 28.27 32.35
CA VAL A 269 26.71 28.61 33.21
C VAL A 269 27.32 27.33 33.79
N GLY A 270 28.51 26.99 33.32
CA GLY A 270 29.36 25.93 33.89
C GLY A 270 30.81 26.19 33.50
N LYS A 271 31.67 26.46 34.49
CA LYS A 271 33.10 26.77 34.35
C LYS A 271 33.83 25.70 33.53
N ASN A 272 34.76 26.11 32.65
CA ASN A 272 35.84 25.34 32.02
C ASN A 272 35.86 23.83 32.36
N MET A 273 34.99 23.06 31.72
CA MET A 273 35.03 21.59 31.77
C MET A 273 35.32 21.09 30.36
N THR A 274 36.45 20.38 30.19
CA THR A 274 36.82 19.71 28.94
C THR A 274 35.88 18.55 28.59
N TRP A 275 35.18 18.02 29.61
CA TRP A 275 34.17 16.97 29.49
C TRP A 275 32.87 17.44 30.16
N SER A 276 31.78 17.51 29.40
CA SER A 276 30.44 17.81 29.93
C SER A 276 29.63 16.54 30.13
N ASN A 277 28.78 16.58 31.14
CA ASN A 277 27.80 15.54 31.46
C ASN A 277 26.43 15.99 30.96
N GLU A 278 26.34 16.47 29.72
CA GLU A 278 25.08 16.96 29.18
C GLU A 278 24.37 15.84 28.42
N LEU A 279 23.12 15.59 28.81
CA LEU A 279 22.19 14.69 28.15
C LEU A 279 21.00 15.48 27.62
N PHE A 280 20.46 15.05 26.48
CA PHE A 280 19.22 15.59 25.96
C PHE A 280 18.27 14.48 25.52
N VAL A 281 16.98 14.76 25.62
CA VAL A 281 15.90 13.96 25.05
C VAL A 281 14.93 14.89 24.34
N ARG A 282 14.49 14.53 23.14
CA ARG A 282 13.44 15.25 22.42
C ARG A 282 12.47 14.31 21.73
N ALA A 283 11.24 14.77 21.58
CA ALA A 283 10.21 14.11 20.82
C ALA A 283 9.56 15.11 19.85
N LYS A 284 9.24 14.63 18.64
CA LYS A 284 8.53 15.41 17.63
C LYS A 284 7.40 14.58 17.05
N GLY A 285 6.24 15.20 16.90
CA GLY A 285 5.09 14.65 16.20
C GLY A 285 4.64 15.60 15.10
N SER A 286 4.17 15.07 13.97
CA SER A 286 3.56 15.88 12.92
C SER A 286 2.47 15.13 12.16
N GLU A 287 1.47 15.87 11.71
CA GLU A 287 0.45 15.44 10.76
C GLU A 287 0.46 16.42 9.59
N LEU A 288 0.92 15.94 8.44
CA LEU A 288 1.09 16.73 7.23
C LEU A 288 0.27 16.11 6.10
N LYS A 289 -0.37 16.96 5.29
CA LYS A 289 -0.88 16.59 3.98
C LYS A 289 0.21 16.88 2.95
N PHE A 290 0.41 15.98 1.99
CA PHE A 290 1.19 16.23 0.80
C PHE A 290 0.25 16.28 -0.40
N ASP A 291 0.34 17.38 -1.15
CA ASP A 291 -0.31 17.52 -2.45
C ASP A 291 0.73 17.22 -3.53
N GLY A 292 0.39 16.29 -4.44
CA GLY A 292 1.24 15.83 -5.53
C GLY A 292 0.84 16.44 -6.88
N ASP A 293 1.80 16.47 -7.81
CA ASP A 293 1.56 16.88 -9.21
C ASP A 293 1.62 15.65 -10.14
N LYS A 294 2.58 14.75 -9.90
CA LYS A 294 2.77 13.51 -10.69
C LYS A 294 2.34 12.25 -9.95
N GLY A 295 2.51 12.24 -8.64
CA GLY A 295 2.17 11.16 -7.75
C GLY A 295 0.87 11.44 -6.99
N PRO A 296 0.46 10.51 -6.13
CA PRO A 296 -0.78 10.65 -5.38
C PRO A 296 -0.65 11.67 -4.23
N ASP A 297 -1.77 12.30 -3.89
CA ASP A 297 -1.92 13.03 -2.63
C ASP A 297 -1.92 12.05 -1.45
N PHE A 298 -1.28 12.44 -0.34
CA PHE A 298 -1.22 11.58 0.85
C PHE A 298 -1.23 12.35 2.17
N ARG A 299 -1.60 11.65 3.24
CA ARG A 299 -1.40 12.12 4.63
C ARG A 299 -0.19 11.43 5.23
N HIS A 300 0.68 12.19 5.87
CA HIS A 300 1.93 11.74 6.47
C HIS A 300 1.92 12.09 7.95
N ASN A 301 1.82 11.05 8.77
CA ASN A 301 1.94 11.17 10.22
C ASN A 301 3.32 10.64 10.60
N ASN A 302 4.11 11.44 11.31
CA ASN A 302 5.46 11.07 11.72
C ASN A 302 5.64 11.38 13.21
N VAL A 303 6.25 10.45 13.93
CA VAL A 303 6.72 10.65 15.29
C VAL A 303 8.15 10.16 15.42
N PHE A 304 8.99 10.90 16.12
CA PHE A 304 10.28 10.38 16.56
C PHE A 304 10.57 10.75 18.01
N ILE A 305 11.40 9.91 18.64
CA ILE A 305 12.06 10.19 19.90
C ILE A 305 13.56 10.09 19.66
N GLN A 306 14.32 11.06 20.15
CA GLN A 306 15.78 11.08 20.11
C GLN A 306 16.32 11.37 21.49
N MET A 307 17.38 10.65 21.86
CA MET A 307 18.18 10.93 23.04
C MET A 307 19.65 11.04 22.64
N GLY A 308 20.45 11.79 23.40
CA GLY A 308 21.86 11.92 23.12
C GLY A 308 22.63 12.56 24.26
N ALA A 309 23.95 12.61 24.05
CA ALA A 309 24.90 13.21 24.96
C ALA A 309 25.83 14.15 24.20
N THR A 310 26.26 15.22 24.86
CA THR A 310 27.21 16.21 24.34
C THR A 310 28.43 16.24 25.26
N PRO A 311 29.30 15.21 25.24
CA PRO A 311 30.41 15.10 26.18
C PRO A 311 31.57 16.03 25.89
N LEU A 312 31.74 16.47 24.63
CA LEU A 312 32.81 17.37 24.26
C LEU A 312 32.33 18.81 24.44
N ARG A 313 32.96 19.52 25.38
CA ARG A 313 32.88 20.98 25.49
C ARG A 313 34.28 21.56 25.54
N HIS A 314 34.61 22.43 24.60
CA HIS A 314 35.93 23.06 24.55
C HIS A 314 35.79 24.55 24.24
N ILE A 315 36.40 25.40 25.06
CA ILE A 315 36.49 26.83 24.81
C ILE A 315 37.87 27.11 24.24
N ASP A 316 37.92 27.66 23.03
CA ASP A 316 39.17 28.01 22.35
C ASP A 316 39.81 29.28 22.93
N ALA A 317 41.03 29.61 22.48
CA ALA A 317 41.78 30.77 22.98
C ALA A 317 41.08 32.12 22.71
N ASN A 318 40.16 32.17 21.74
CA ASN A 318 39.39 33.37 21.38
C ASN A 318 38.03 33.41 22.10
N GLY A 319 37.73 32.43 22.97
CA GLY A 319 36.47 32.32 23.71
C GLY A 319 35.36 31.59 22.95
N GLY A 320 35.62 31.04 21.76
CA GLY A 320 34.64 30.27 21.01
C GLY A 320 34.39 28.90 21.62
N GLU A 321 33.13 28.46 21.64
CA GLU A 321 32.74 27.18 22.27
C GLU A 321 32.46 26.10 21.23
N TRP A 322 33.13 24.96 21.37
CA TRP A 322 32.86 23.74 20.64
C TRP A 322 32.01 22.80 21.48
N HIS A 323 30.97 22.25 20.88
CA HIS A 323 30.04 21.29 21.47
C HIS A 323 29.95 20.06 20.57
N GLY A 324 30.41 18.90 21.04
CA GLY A 324 30.40 17.65 20.28
C GLY A 324 29.55 16.59 20.97
N GLY A 325 28.71 15.89 20.20
CA GLY A 325 27.75 14.95 20.74
C GLY A 325 27.42 13.76 19.84
N VAL A 326 26.75 12.79 20.43
CA VAL A 326 26.19 11.62 19.77
C VAL A 326 24.73 11.43 20.18
N GLY A 327 23.93 10.82 19.32
CA GLY A 327 22.53 10.57 19.63
C GLY A 327 21.97 9.35 18.94
N LEU A 328 20.97 8.75 19.58
CA LEU A 328 20.17 7.65 19.08
C LEU A 328 18.73 8.11 18.91
N ALA A 329 18.09 7.74 17.81
CA ALA A 329 16.70 8.06 17.55
C ALA A 329 15.93 6.85 17.03
N TYR A 330 14.62 6.85 17.29
CA TYR A 330 13.68 5.94 16.67
C TYR A 330 12.54 6.76 16.08
N SER A 331 12.28 6.58 14.78
CA SER A 331 11.17 7.21 14.08
C SER A 331 10.15 6.17 13.64
N ASP A 332 8.87 6.50 13.77
CA ASP A 332 7.74 5.74 13.25
C ASP A 332 6.88 6.67 12.39
N SER A 333 6.60 6.24 11.16
CA SER A 333 5.87 7.03 10.18
C SER A 333 4.80 6.21 9.48
N SER A 334 3.70 6.89 9.18
CA SER A 334 2.56 6.38 8.46
C SER A 334 2.19 7.32 7.32
N ILE A 335 2.28 6.81 6.09
CA ILE A 335 1.86 7.51 4.88
C ILE A 335 0.59 6.85 4.35
N LYS A 336 -0.52 7.58 4.31
CA LYS A 336 -1.83 7.09 3.85
C LYS A 336 -2.22 7.79 2.55
N VAL A 337 -2.56 7.02 1.52
CA VAL A 337 -3.08 7.51 0.25
C VAL A 337 -4.59 7.27 0.19
N PRO A 338 -5.45 8.29 0.41
CA PRO A 338 -6.88 8.07 0.53
C PRO A 338 -7.55 7.61 -0.77
N SER A 339 -7.10 8.09 -1.94
CA SER A 339 -7.69 7.80 -3.25
C SER A 339 -7.64 6.31 -3.62
N THR A 340 -6.62 5.60 -3.13
CA THR A 340 -6.41 4.17 -3.37
C THR A 340 -6.60 3.32 -2.11
N GLN A 341 -6.90 3.94 -0.97
CA GLN A 341 -6.95 3.26 0.33
C GLN A 341 -5.70 2.41 0.61
N SER A 342 -4.53 2.94 0.27
CA SER A 342 -3.25 2.29 0.49
C SER A 342 -2.39 3.05 1.50
N ARG A 343 -1.44 2.35 2.14
CA ARG A 343 -0.61 2.89 3.21
C ARG A 343 0.80 2.32 3.18
N ALA A 344 1.79 3.16 3.48
CA ALA A 344 3.13 2.75 3.86
C ALA A 344 3.36 3.01 5.35
N GLU A 345 3.94 2.05 6.05
CA GLU A 345 4.41 2.14 7.43
C GLU A 345 5.93 2.05 7.42
N ILE A 346 6.61 3.04 7.99
CA ILE A 346 8.07 3.15 7.93
C ILE A 346 8.62 3.28 9.35
N THR A 347 9.61 2.45 9.67
CA THR A 347 10.37 2.57 10.92
C THR A 347 11.83 2.82 10.64
N MET A 348 12.44 3.71 11.43
CA MET A 348 13.79 4.20 11.18
C MET A 348 14.59 4.44 12.48
N PRO A 349 15.21 3.39 13.05
CA PRO A 349 16.28 3.57 14.02
C PRO A 349 17.49 4.27 13.40
N THR A 350 18.02 5.27 14.09
CA THR A 350 19.07 6.16 13.59
C THR A 350 20.13 6.42 14.66
N VAL A 351 21.40 6.43 14.24
CA VAL A 351 22.53 6.96 15.03
C VAL A 351 22.98 8.28 14.43
N SER A 352 23.45 9.18 15.27
CA SER A 352 23.85 10.53 14.87
C SER A 352 25.09 11.01 15.59
N GLY A 353 25.92 11.77 14.88
CA GLY A 353 27.01 12.58 15.43
C GLY A 353 26.74 14.05 15.17
N MET A 354 27.08 14.91 16.13
CA MET A 354 26.85 16.35 16.03
C MET A 354 28.06 17.15 16.52
N LEU A 355 28.30 18.27 15.87
CA LEU A 355 29.35 19.21 16.22
C LEU A 355 28.85 20.64 15.98
N SER A 356 28.87 21.46 17.02
CA SER A 356 28.45 22.86 16.96
C SER A 356 29.59 23.75 17.44
N TYR A 357 29.81 24.86 16.76
CA TYR A 357 30.74 25.92 17.16
C TYR A 357 29.98 27.22 17.38
N LEU A 358 30.19 27.86 18.53
CA LEU A 358 29.59 29.14 18.90
C LEU A 358 30.67 30.19 19.08
N HIS A 359 30.64 31.23 18.26
CA HIS A 359 31.60 32.32 18.34
C HIS A 359 31.11 33.41 19.31
N PRO A 360 32.00 34.07 20.08
CA PRO A 360 31.61 35.10 21.05
C PRO A 360 30.89 36.30 20.44
N SER A 361 31.15 36.60 19.16
CA SER A 361 30.46 37.68 18.44
C SER A 361 29.02 37.33 18.06
N GLY A 362 28.55 36.10 18.31
CA GLY A 362 27.15 35.70 18.15
C GLY A 362 26.83 34.83 16.93
N TRP A 363 27.79 34.52 16.04
CA TRP A 363 27.55 33.53 14.98
C TRP A 363 27.80 32.11 15.46
N TYR A 364 27.13 31.15 14.84
CA TYR A 364 27.38 29.73 15.07
C TYR A 364 27.39 28.94 13.77
N VAL A 365 28.00 27.76 13.83
CA VAL A 365 27.90 26.72 12.82
C VAL A 365 27.53 25.42 13.50
N ASP A 366 26.55 24.70 12.96
CA ASP A 366 26.08 23.41 13.44
C ASP A 366 26.20 22.36 12.33
N SER A 367 26.77 21.20 12.65
CA SER A 367 26.96 20.09 11.73
C SER A 367 26.41 18.80 12.32
N VAL A 368 25.65 18.05 11.53
CA VAL A 368 25.05 16.77 11.94
C VAL A 368 25.26 15.73 10.85
N LEU A 369 25.65 14.53 11.26
CA LEU A 369 25.66 13.32 10.42
C LEU A 369 24.72 12.27 11.02
N GLN A 370 24.03 11.54 10.16
CA GLN A 370 23.07 10.50 10.54
C GLN A 370 23.26 9.25 9.68
N ALA A 371 23.13 8.08 10.30
CA ALA A 371 23.02 6.80 9.62
C ALA A 371 21.83 6.02 10.19
N SER A 372 21.00 5.50 9.30
CA SER A 372 19.70 4.91 9.66
C SER A 372 19.53 3.53 9.02
N ALA A 373 18.95 2.59 9.76
CA ALA A 373 18.35 1.40 9.17
C ALA A 373 16.86 1.67 8.94
N ILE A 374 16.33 1.27 7.79
CA ILE A 374 14.95 1.58 7.39
C ILE A 374 14.20 0.27 7.13
N ARG A 375 12.97 0.17 7.62
CA ARG A 375 12.02 -0.88 7.25
C ARG A 375 10.73 -0.24 6.77
N ALA A 376 10.17 -0.73 5.68
CA ALA A 376 8.89 -0.29 5.15
C ALA A 376 7.95 -1.48 4.96
N LYS A 377 6.69 -1.31 5.36
CA LYS A 377 5.59 -2.26 5.10
C LYS A 377 4.48 -1.55 4.35
N PHE A 378 3.86 -2.25 3.42
CA PHE A 378 2.85 -1.69 2.53
C PHE A 378 1.54 -2.43 2.68
N LYS A 379 0.44 -1.68 2.73
CA LYS A 379 -0.90 -2.24 2.94
C LYS A 379 -1.93 -1.60 2.03
N THR A 380 -2.97 -2.37 1.70
CA THR A 380 -4.17 -1.88 1.02
C THR A 380 -5.41 -2.42 1.70
N ALA A 381 -6.54 -1.73 1.57
CA ALA A 381 -7.83 -2.25 2.08
C ALA A 381 -8.20 -3.61 1.42
N ALA A 382 -7.83 -3.82 0.16
CA ALA A 382 -8.21 -5.00 -0.62
C ALA A 382 -7.32 -6.24 -0.39
N ARG A 383 -6.09 -6.07 0.10
CA ARG A 383 -5.13 -7.17 0.28
C ARG A 383 -4.58 -7.31 1.71
N GLY A 384 -4.77 -6.30 2.58
CA GLY A 384 -4.04 -6.25 3.84
C GLY A 384 -2.56 -5.97 3.57
N ASP A 385 -1.66 -6.84 4.03
CA ASP A 385 -0.22 -6.73 3.77
C ASP A 385 0.09 -7.06 2.30
N THR A 386 0.63 -6.09 1.56
CA THR A 386 0.98 -6.24 0.13
C THR A 386 2.47 -6.50 -0.09
N GLY A 387 3.33 -5.96 0.77
CA GLY A 387 4.78 -6.10 0.60
C GLY A 387 5.55 -5.48 1.75
N LYS A 388 6.82 -5.86 1.85
CA LYS A 388 7.75 -5.30 2.83
C LYS A 388 9.14 -5.19 2.22
N THR A 389 9.86 -4.14 2.60
CA THR A 389 11.26 -3.94 2.21
C THR A 389 12.07 -3.37 3.35
N SER A 390 13.39 -3.43 3.23
CA SER A 390 14.33 -2.85 4.17
C SER A 390 15.53 -2.26 3.45
N GLY A 391 16.27 -1.41 4.16
CA GLY A 391 17.49 -0.82 3.65
C GLY A 391 18.09 0.16 4.63
N TYR A 392 18.73 1.21 4.12
CA TYR A 392 19.51 2.15 4.91
C TYR A 392 19.40 3.57 4.37
N GLY A 393 19.75 4.54 5.21
CA GLY A 393 19.83 5.94 4.83
C GLY A 393 20.98 6.66 5.52
N PHE A 394 21.42 7.74 4.87
CA PHE A 394 22.43 8.67 5.37
C PHE A 394 21.88 10.09 5.29
N GLY A 395 22.13 10.88 6.33
CA GLY A 395 21.76 12.29 6.40
C GLY A 395 22.97 13.13 6.81
N ALA A 396 23.10 14.30 6.22
CA ALA A 396 24.09 15.30 6.60
C ALA A 396 23.43 16.68 6.61
N SER A 397 23.79 17.51 7.57
CA SER A 397 23.32 18.88 7.66
C SER A 397 24.45 19.81 8.07
N ILE A 398 24.49 20.99 7.46
CA ILE A 398 25.24 22.14 7.95
C ILE A 398 24.28 23.33 8.08
N GLU A 399 24.29 23.98 9.23
CA GLU A 399 23.51 25.16 9.54
C GLU A 399 24.44 26.25 10.06
N GLY A 400 24.13 27.50 9.74
CA GLY A 400 24.74 28.66 10.38
C GLY A 400 23.70 29.72 10.67
N GLY A 401 23.97 30.50 11.72
CA GLY A 401 23.14 31.65 12.07
C GLY A 401 23.95 32.73 12.76
N TYR A 402 23.40 33.94 12.81
CA TYR A 402 24.05 35.08 13.46
C TYR A 402 23.09 35.79 14.39
N ASN A 403 23.46 35.87 15.65
CA ASN A 403 22.64 36.49 16.67
C ASN A 403 22.85 38.01 16.70
N ILE A 404 21.77 38.78 16.50
CA ILE A 404 21.77 40.24 16.51
C ILE A 404 20.90 40.73 17.67
N GLN A 405 21.54 41.42 18.61
CA GLN A 405 20.84 42.07 19.72
C GLN A 405 20.10 43.32 19.23
N LEU A 406 18.83 43.43 19.58
CA LEU A 406 17.98 44.59 19.32
C LEU A 406 17.62 45.29 20.65
N PRO A 407 17.10 46.54 20.60
CA PRO A 407 16.53 47.19 21.78
C PRO A 407 15.37 46.40 22.42
N ALA A 408 14.99 46.77 23.65
CA ALA A 408 13.85 46.17 24.37
C ALA A 408 13.97 44.64 24.60
N ASN A 409 15.18 44.15 24.84
CA ASN A 409 15.49 42.73 25.10
C ASN A 409 15.08 41.79 23.95
N LEU A 410 14.93 42.33 22.74
CA LEU A 410 14.66 41.54 21.55
C LEU A 410 15.97 41.09 20.90
N ARG A 411 15.89 39.93 20.27
CA ARG A 411 17.03 39.29 19.63
C ARG A 411 16.57 38.65 18.33
N ILE A 412 17.20 38.97 17.21
CA ILE A 412 16.91 38.33 15.93
C ILE A 412 18.08 37.48 15.47
N GLU A 413 17.79 36.29 14.99
CA GLU A 413 18.79 35.35 14.50
C GLU A 413 18.41 34.86 13.10
N PRO A 414 18.90 35.51 12.03
CA PRO A 414 18.88 34.93 10.68
C PRO A 414 19.68 33.63 10.64
N GLN A 415 19.19 32.67 9.86
CA GLN A 415 19.73 31.32 9.74
C GLN A 415 19.67 30.82 8.29
N ALA A 416 20.66 30.03 7.92
CA ALA A 416 20.67 29.27 6.67
C ALA A 416 21.15 27.84 6.94
N GLN A 417 20.61 26.88 6.19
CA GLN A 417 20.94 25.47 6.36
C GLN A 417 20.86 24.73 5.03
N LEU A 418 21.77 23.76 4.87
CA LEU A 418 21.78 22.82 3.77
C LEU A 418 21.75 21.40 4.33
N GLN A 419 20.81 20.58 3.85
CA GLN A 419 20.66 19.18 4.24
C GLN A 419 20.81 18.29 3.02
N TYR A 420 21.67 17.28 3.11
CA TYR A 420 21.77 16.19 2.15
C TYR A 420 21.20 14.91 2.76
N GLN A 421 20.41 14.19 1.98
CA GLN A 421 19.85 12.90 2.38
C GLN A 421 20.01 11.89 1.26
N TYR A 422 20.36 10.66 1.59
CA TYR A 422 20.39 9.51 0.70
C TYR A 422 19.68 8.34 1.35
N GLN A 423 18.80 7.66 0.64
CA GLN A 423 18.00 6.54 1.13
C GLN A 423 17.98 5.43 0.09
N HIS A 424 18.07 4.19 0.52
CA HIS A 424 18.02 3.02 -0.35
C HIS A 424 17.25 1.90 0.32
N LEU A 425 16.22 1.38 -0.35
CA LEU A 425 15.43 0.21 0.00
C LEU A 425 15.55 -0.83 -1.12
N LYS A 426 15.63 -2.10 -0.74
CA LYS A 426 15.71 -3.21 -1.70
C LYS A 426 14.43 -3.33 -2.53
N GLY A 427 14.57 -3.84 -3.76
CA GLY A 427 13.42 -4.33 -4.52
C GLY A 427 12.78 -5.54 -3.85
N PHE A 428 11.53 -5.83 -4.21
CA PHE A 428 10.74 -6.92 -3.65
C PHE A 428 9.63 -7.34 -4.63
N THR A 429 9.13 -8.56 -4.47
CA THR A 429 7.90 -9.01 -5.15
C THR A 429 6.73 -8.88 -4.18
N ASP A 430 5.64 -8.27 -4.63
CA ASP A 430 4.45 -8.05 -3.81
C ASP A 430 3.49 -9.25 -3.80
N VAL A 431 2.38 -9.13 -3.05
CA VAL A 431 1.36 -10.19 -2.90
C VAL A 431 0.69 -10.56 -4.23
N ASP A 432 0.61 -9.63 -5.17
CA ASP A 432 0.02 -9.80 -6.50
C ASP A 432 1.08 -10.23 -7.55
N GLN A 433 2.26 -10.69 -7.10
CA GLN A 433 3.40 -11.11 -7.92
C GLN A 433 4.02 -10.00 -8.78
N ILE A 434 3.85 -8.74 -8.37
CA ILE A 434 4.43 -7.59 -9.05
C ILE A 434 5.88 -7.43 -8.57
N GLU A 435 6.84 -7.53 -9.49
CA GLU A 435 8.23 -7.21 -9.20
C GLU A 435 8.41 -5.69 -9.09
N VAL A 436 8.72 -5.22 -7.88
CA VAL A 436 9.00 -3.82 -7.58
C VAL A 436 10.50 -3.61 -7.46
N GLY A 437 11.02 -2.67 -8.24
CA GLY A 437 12.42 -2.27 -8.19
C GLY A 437 12.82 -1.63 -6.85
N LYS A 438 14.10 -1.29 -6.72
CA LYS A 438 14.60 -0.55 -5.55
C LYS A 438 13.82 0.76 -5.36
N LEU A 439 13.55 1.12 -4.11
CA LEU A 439 12.98 2.41 -3.75
C LEU A 439 14.05 3.27 -3.08
N GLY A 440 14.01 4.59 -3.28
CA GLY A 440 14.95 5.51 -2.65
C GLY A 440 15.59 6.48 -3.63
N GLY A 441 16.56 7.25 -3.15
CA GLY A 441 17.25 8.27 -3.91
C GLY A 441 17.96 9.27 -3.01
N SER A 442 18.40 10.38 -3.61
CA SER A 442 19.03 11.49 -2.89
C SER A 442 18.16 12.75 -2.91
N SER A 443 18.34 13.61 -1.92
CA SER A 443 17.71 14.92 -1.82
C SER A 443 18.68 15.93 -1.23
N LEU A 444 18.78 17.10 -1.85
CA LEU A 444 19.46 18.27 -1.30
C LEU A 444 18.41 19.34 -0.98
N ILE A 445 18.30 19.72 0.29
CA ILE A 445 17.29 20.64 0.80
C ILE A 445 17.98 21.89 1.34
N GLY A 446 17.56 23.05 0.89
CA GLY A 446 17.96 24.34 1.46
C GLY A 446 16.88 24.89 2.37
N ARG A 447 17.31 25.56 3.44
CA ARG A 447 16.47 26.37 4.32
C ARG A 447 17.12 27.74 4.51
N ILE A 448 16.32 28.79 4.42
CA ILE A 448 16.64 30.12 4.94
C ILE A 448 15.54 30.53 5.91
N GLY A 449 15.88 31.20 7.00
CA GLY A 449 14.88 31.61 7.97
C GLY A 449 15.42 32.62 8.96
N ALA A 450 14.55 33.06 9.86
CA ALA A 450 14.94 33.91 10.98
C ALA A 450 14.09 33.57 12.21
N ARG A 451 14.71 33.72 13.38
CA ARG A 451 14.06 33.56 14.68
C ARG A 451 14.10 34.88 15.44
N LEU A 452 12.95 35.35 15.91
CA LEU A 452 12.84 36.50 16.80
C LEU A 452 12.55 36.01 18.21
N MET A 453 13.39 36.38 19.16
CA MET A 453 13.37 35.95 20.55
C MET A 453 13.21 37.16 21.46
N LEU A 454 12.52 36.98 22.57
CA LEU A 454 12.42 37.96 23.64
C LEU A 454 13.07 37.39 24.89
N ASP A 455 14.16 38.02 25.35
CA ASP A 455 14.85 37.59 26.55
C ASP A 455 14.09 38.09 27.79
N ARG A 456 13.51 37.16 28.56
CA ARG A 456 12.93 37.43 29.88
C ARG A 456 13.59 36.58 30.97
N SER A 457 13.96 37.24 32.05
CA SER A 457 14.43 36.64 33.30
C SER A 457 13.49 37.04 34.44
N ASP A 458 13.15 36.10 35.32
CA ASP A 458 12.44 36.39 36.57
C ASP A 458 13.39 36.68 37.75
N GLU A 459 12.84 37.09 38.89
CA GLU A 459 13.58 37.40 40.12
C GLU A 459 14.33 36.18 40.71
N ALA A 460 13.98 34.96 40.30
CA ALA A 460 14.63 33.71 40.70
C ALA A 460 15.72 33.26 39.69
N SER A 461 16.14 34.13 38.76
CA SER A 461 17.09 33.83 37.67
C SER A 461 16.64 32.73 36.70
N ARG A 462 15.34 32.38 36.67
CA ARG A 462 14.77 31.51 35.65
C ARG A 462 14.55 32.32 34.38
N THR A 463 15.05 31.83 33.25
CA THR A 463 14.91 32.50 31.95
C THR A 463 13.84 31.80 31.12
N GLY A 464 12.83 32.56 30.68
CA GLY A 464 11.82 32.14 29.73
C GLY A 464 11.96 32.94 28.45
N THR A 465 12.44 32.32 27.38
CA THR A 465 12.68 33.00 26.09
C THR A 465 11.63 32.54 25.08
N PRO A 466 10.46 33.19 25.00
CA PRO A 466 9.52 32.95 23.92
C PRO A 466 10.10 33.43 22.60
N TYR A 467 9.70 32.77 21.51
CA TYR A 467 10.20 33.09 20.19
C TYR A 467 9.20 32.76 19.10
N VAL A 468 9.32 33.47 17.98
CA VAL A 468 8.68 33.15 16.72
C VAL A 468 9.74 32.91 15.65
N GLU A 469 9.43 32.05 14.69
CA GLU A 469 10.32 31.77 13.56
C GLU A 469 9.55 31.71 12.25
N ALA A 470 10.23 32.09 11.17
CA ALA A 470 9.77 31.92 9.80
C ALA A 470 10.89 31.31 8.97
N ASN A 471 10.55 30.29 8.17
CA ASN A 471 11.49 29.60 7.30
C ASN A 471 10.92 29.44 5.89
N LEU A 472 11.79 29.51 4.89
CA LEU A 472 11.55 29.07 3.52
C LEU A 472 12.42 27.84 3.26
N ILE A 473 11.78 26.74 2.87
CA ILE A 473 12.42 25.45 2.64
C ILE A 473 12.17 25.02 1.20
N ARG A 474 13.20 24.49 0.55
CA ARG A 474 13.07 23.96 -0.82
C ARG A 474 14.02 22.79 -1.05
N GLN A 475 13.52 21.76 -1.73
CA GLN A 475 14.40 20.77 -2.34
C GLN A 475 15.07 21.37 -3.59
N LEU A 476 16.39 21.56 -3.52
CA LEU A 476 17.22 22.20 -4.54
C LEU A 476 17.63 21.21 -5.63
N ALA A 477 17.97 19.97 -5.24
CA ALA A 477 18.42 18.91 -6.14
C ALA A 477 18.05 17.52 -5.59
N GLY A 478 18.29 16.48 -6.39
CA GLY A 478 18.09 15.08 -5.99
C GLY A 478 17.46 14.22 -7.08
N SER A 479 17.41 12.92 -6.80
CA SER A 479 16.90 11.88 -7.70
C SER A 479 15.48 12.18 -8.17
N SER A 480 15.14 11.73 -9.39
CA SER A 480 13.75 11.58 -9.80
C SER A 480 13.11 10.49 -8.93
N ASN A 481 11.97 10.79 -8.32
CA ASN A 481 11.19 9.78 -7.62
C ASN A 481 10.43 8.98 -8.69
N VAL A 482 10.87 7.76 -8.99
CA VAL A 482 10.23 6.86 -9.96
C VAL A 482 10.14 5.49 -9.33
N VAL A 483 8.96 4.87 -9.38
CA VAL A 483 8.75 3.49 -8.98
C VAL A 483 8.74 2.63 -10.23
N HIS A 484 9.65 1.68 -10.31
CA HIS A 484 9.68 0.66 -11.35
C HIS A 484 8.89 -0.55 -10.86
N ALA A 485 7.78 -0.90 -11.50
CA ALA A 485 6.95 -2.04 -11.12
C ALA A 485 6.52 -2.84 -12.35
N ALA A 486 6.89 -4.12 -12.39
CA ALA A 486 6.63 -5.04 -13.51
C ALA A 486 7.02 -4.44 -14.88
N GLY A 487 8.21 -3.79 -14.94
CA GLY A 487 8.74 -3.18 -16.17
C GLY A 487 8.12 -1.83 -16.56
N VAL A 488 7.24 -1.26 -15.72
CA VAL A 488 6.58 0.03 -15.96
C VAL A 488 7.06 1.08 -14.94
N ASP A 489 7.25 2.30 -15.42
CA ASP A 489 7.70 3.43 -14.62
C ASP A 489 6.52 4.29 -14.14
N PHE A 490 6.40 4.45 -12.84
CA PHE A 490 5.43 5.33 -12.19
C PHE A 490 6.14 6.53 -11.59
N ALA A 491 5.93 7.70 -12.17
CA ALA A 491 6.50 8.95 -11.67
C ALA A 491 5.91 9.30 -10.30
N GLY A 492 6.76 9.65 -9.34
CA GLY A 492 6.39 10.21 -8.05
C GLY A 492 6.90 11.64 -7.88
N ASP A 493 6.47 12.28 -6.80
CA ASP A 493 6.84 13.66 -6.51
C ASP A 493 8.12 13.80 -5.69
N LYS A 494 8.74 14.97 -5.83
CA LYS A 494 9.80 15.48 -4.94
C LYS A 494 9.16 16.34 -3.84
N VAL A 495 9.94 16.75 -2.85
CA VAL A 495 9.49 17.76 -1.86
C VAL A 495 9.44 19.14 -2.53
N GLY A 496 8.34 19.87 -2.33
CA GLY A 496 8.09 21.19 -2.91
C GLY A 496 8.81 22.34 -2.20
N THR A 497 8.44 23.57 -2.56
CA THR A 497 8.82 24.77 -1.78
C THR A 497 7.78 24.99 -0.70
N MET A 498 8.22 25.25 0.53
CA MET A 498 7.35 25.38 1.70
C MET A 498 7.75 26.58 2.54
N ALA A 499 6.76 27.29 3.07
CA ALA A 499 6.94 28.18 4.21
C ALA A 499 6.69 27.41 5.50
N GLN A 500 7.43 27.73 6.55
CA GLN A 500 7.15 27.25 7.90
C GLN A 500 7.12 28.41 8.88
N TYR A 501 6.13 28.39 9.76
CA TYR A 501 5.94 29.39 10.82
C TYR A 501 5.92 28.66 12.15
N GLY A 502 6.74 29.09 13.10
CA GLY A 502 6.87 28.46 14.40
C GLY A 502 6.67 29.44 15.55
N LEU A 503 6.11 28.94 16.64
CA LEU A 503 6.02 29.61 17.93
C LEU A 503 6.56 28.64 18.98
N GLY A 504 7.41 29.13 19.87
CA GLY A 504 7.92 28.29 20.95
C GLY A 504 8.45 29.08 22.13
N VAL A 505 8.94 28.33 23.11
CA VAL A 505 9.55 28.87 24.33
C VAL A 505 10.71 27.99 24.75
N ASN A 506 11.82 28.61 25.16
CA ASN A 506 12.87 27.94 25.93
C ASN A 506 12.70 28.34 27.40
N VAL A 507 12.79 27.38 28.30
CA VAL A 507 12.69 27.60 29.75
C VAL A 507 13.90 26.99 30.42
N GLN A 508 14.69 27.79 31.12
CA GLN A 508 15.70 27.31 32.05
C GLN A 508 15.01 27.10 33.40
N TRP A 509 14.72 25.84 33.75
CA TRP A 509 13.96 25.50 34.95
C TRP A 509 14.79 25.74 36.22
N ASP A 510 16.05 25.30 36.19
CA ASP A 510 17.09 25.59 37.17
C ASP A 510 18.46 25.63 36.46
N LYS A 511 19.57 25.75 37.19
CA LYS A 511 20.93 25.85 36.60
C LYS A 511 21.39 24.59 35.83
N ASN A 512 20.72 23.46 36.01
CA ASN A 512 21.10 22.15 35.46
C ASN A 512 20.12 21.66 34.40
N VAL A 513 18.87 22.13 34.38
CA VAL A 513 17.81 21.63 33.51
C VAL A 513 17.20 22.73 32.64
N ALA A 514 17.19 22.51 31.34
CA ALA A 514 16.53 23.34 30.34
C ALA A 514 15.46 22.53 29.58
N MET A 515 14.37 23.20 29.21
CA MET A 515 13.28 22.62 28.43
C MET A 515 12.94 23.55 27.26
N TYR A 516 12.41 22.98 26.19
CA TYR A 516 11.84 23.76 25.10
C TYR A 516 10.60 23.09 24.53
N LEU A 517 9.67 23.92 24.06
CA LEU A 517 8.44 23.53 23.41
C LEU A 517 8.25 24.38 22.16
N GLN A 518 7.78 23.77 21.08
CA GLN A 518 7.49 24.43 19.82
C GLN A 518 6.24 23.84 19.16
N ALA A 519 5.42 24.71 18.58
CA ALA A 519 4.43 24.37 17.56
C ALA A 519 4.83 25.00 16.22
N ARG A 520 4.62 24.28 15.13
CA ARG A 520 4.97 24.73 13.77
C ARG A 520 3.85 24.41 12.78
N TYR A 521 3.52 25.39 11.96
CA TYR A 521 2.69 25.22 10.77
C TYR A 521 3.58 25.21 9.53
N THR A 522 3.39 24.23 8.66
CA THR A 522 4.02 24.16 7.33
C THR A 522 2.96 24.46 6.28
N GLN A 523 3.31 25.23 5.25
CA GLN A 523 2.46 25.58 4.14
C GLN A 523 3.19 25.36 2.81
N SER A 524 2.59 24.62 1.89
CA SER A 524 3.06 24.52 0.52
C SER A 524 2.90 25.86 -0.22
N LEU A 525 3.93 26.27 -0.96
CA LEU A 525 3.92 27.51 -1.76
C LEU A 525 3.83 27.25 -3.28
N GLY A 526 3.49 26.04 -3.70
CA GLY A 526 3.39 25.68 -5.11
C GLY A 526 2.44 24.51 -5.36
N SER A 527 2.47 23.97 -6.59
CA SER A 527 1.59 22.87 -7.03
C SER A 527 1.80 21.56 -6.29
N ARG A 528 2.96 21.38 -5.63
CA ARG A 528 3.28 20.22 -4.81
C ARG A 528 3.98 20.63 -3.52
N GLY A 529 3.75 19.92 -2.43
CA GLY A 529 4.40 20.19 -1.15
C GLY A 529 3.61 19.75 0.06
N TYR A 530 4.20 19.95 1.25
CA TYR A 530 3.54 19.62 2.50
C TYR A 530 2.82 20.82 3.10
N SER A 531 1.67 20.56 3.71
CA SER A 531 0.96 21.51 4.57
C SER A 531 0.44 20.81 5.82
N GLY A 532 0.51 21.45 6.98
CA GLY A 532 0.01 20.85 8.22
C GLY A 532 0.78 21.29 9.46
N TRP A 533 0.53 20.60 10.57
CA TRP A 533 1.03 20.97 11.89
C TRP A 533 2.05 19.97 12.41
N GLY A 534 3.00 20.47 13.19
CA GLY A 534 3.92 19.66 13.98
C GLY A 534 4.24 20.32 15.30
N GLY A 535 4.67 19.51 16.26
CA GLY A 535 5.09 19.96 17.59
C GLY A 535 6.39 19.27 18.00
N THR A 536 7.21 19.97 18.77
CA THR A 536 8.47 19.43 19.32
C THR A 536 8.57 19.81 20.78
N VAL A 537 8.96 18.85 21.61
CA VAL A 537 9.30 19.05 23.01
C VAL A 537 10.66 18.44 23.28
N GLY A 538 11.48 19.11 24.07
CA GLY A 538 12.77 18.59 24.47
C GLY A 538 13.21 19.06 25.85
N VAL A 539 14.06 18.26 26.45
CA VAL A 539 14.67 18.48 27.76
C VAL A 539 16.18 18.25 27.61
N ARG A 540 16.95 19.10 28.26
CA ARG A 540 18.41 19.01 28.37
C ARG A 540 18.80 19.13 29.83
N ALA A 541 19.71 18.28 30.27
CA ALA A 541 20.16 18.23 31.65
C ALA A 541 21.69 18.09 31.71
N ASN A 542 22.32 18.81 32.63
CA ASN A 542 23.76 18.74 32.92
C ASN A 542 23.96 18.32 34.38
N PHE A 543 24.88 17.39 34.66
CA PHE A 543 25.08 16.80 36.00
C PHE A 543 26.52 16.83 36.51
#